data_AF-A0AAU9PU98-F1
#
_entry.id   AF-A0AAU9PU98-F1
#
_cell.length_a   1.000
_cell.length_b   1.000
_cell.length_c   1.000
_cell.angle_alpha   90.00
_cell.angle_beta   90.00
_cell.angle_gamma   90.00
#
_symmetry.space_group_name_H-M   'P 1'
#
loop_
_entity.id
_entity.type
_entity.pdbx_description
1 polymer ?
#
loop_
_entity_poly.entity_id
_entity_poly.type
_entity_poly.pdbx_seq_one_letter_code
_entity_poly.pdbx_strand_id
1 'polypeptide(L)'
;MDSRPLDITVISASGLDNFLLVFKMKVYVVVSLINGKSVIEKKTHMSNGRNPRWNHRIKFPVEESAIQTSTLLFVLRQHRMLGDKDIGEVSIPVRELLETNSGYGSTEHEVDYQVQSTRGKCKGTFTFSHEFREKVLPVRADGGSHPVPVPGTAYMVNQQGMPAYPQQPYSTTPPGYVNYPCPAPPQYGGTWYPPPGTTPPGTYPYPPPPQMGYNQHLQQGP
;
A
#
# COMPACT_ATOMS: atom_id res chain seq x y z
N MET A 1 16.56 -23.99 15.60
CA MET A 1 15.70 -22.88 16.06
C MET A 1 14.34 -23.10 15.42
N ASP A 2 13.27 -23.01 16.21
CA ASP A 2 11.92 -23.18 15.69
C ASP A 2 11.58 -21.99 14.79
N SER A 3 11.07 -22.26 13.59
CA SER A 3 10.65 -21.21 12.67
C SER A 3 9.17 -21.36 12.36
N ARG A 4 8.47 -20.24 12.28
CA ARG A 4 7.11 -20.17 11.77
C ARG A 4 7.12 -19.41 10.44
N PRO A 5 6.87 -20.09 9.31
CA PRO A 5 6.81 -19.41 8.02
C PRO A 5 5.68 -18.39 7.99
N LEU A 6 5.99 -17.20 7.48
CA LEU A 6 5.02 -16.14 7.19
C LEU A 6 4.89 -16.03 5.67
N ASP A 7 3.75 -16.46 5.15
CA ASP A 7 3.37 -16.26 3.76
C ASP A 7 2.74 -14.87 3.62
N ILE A 8 3.16 -14.11 2.60
CA ILE A 8 2.66 -12.77 2.27
C ILE A 8 2.32 -12.75 0.79
N THR A 9 1.14 -12.26 0.43
CA THR A 9 0.84 -11.87 -0.95
C THR A 9 0.81 -10.35 -1.03
N VAL A 10 1.74 -9.77 -1.78
CA VAL A 10 1.71 -8.33 -2.12
C VAL A 10 0.69 -8.14 -3.23
N ILE A 11 -0.49 -7.61 -2.91
CA ILE A 11 -1.64 -7.60 -3.81
C ILE A 11 -1.62 -6.37 -4.71
N SER A 12 -1.82 -5.19 -4.14
CA SER A 12 -2.00 -3.96 -4.92
C SER A 12 -1.71 -2.69 -4.13
N ALA A 13 -1.67 -1.56 -4.82
CA ALA A 13 -1.81 -0.26 -4.21
C ALA A 13 -2.79 0.59 -5.03
N SER A 14 -3.41 1.57 -4.39
CA SER A 14 -4.36 2.48 -5.02
C SER A 14 -4.09 3.93 -4.63
N GLY A 15 -4.41 4.84 -5.55
CA GLY A 15 -4.32 6.27 -5.30
C GLY A 15 -2.89 6.77 -5.07
N LEU A 16 -1.86 6.08 -5.59
CA LEU A 16 -0.48 6.48 -5.38
C LEU A 16 -0.24 7.90 -5.90
N ASP A 17 0.17 8.79 -5.02
CA ASP A 17 0.42 10.19 -5.37
C ASP A 17 1.63 10.30 -6.30
N ASN A 18 1.45 10.99 -7.44
CA ASN A 18 2.51 11.19 -8.42
C ASN A 18 2.60 12.67 -8.79
N PHE A 19 3.77 13.25 -8.54
CA PHE A 19 4.08 14.64 -8.87
C PHE A 19 4.32 14.89 -10.36
N LEU A 20 4.45 13.83 -11.18
CA LEU A 20 4.77 13.93 -12.60
C LEU A 20 3.63 13.31 -13.42
N LEU A 21 2.60 14.11 -13.68
CA LEU A 21 1.38 13.74 -14.41
C LEU A 21 1.61 13.13 -15.81
N VAL A 22 2.82 13.23 -16.37
CA VAL A 22 3.10 12.97 -17.79
C VAL A 22 3.85 11.64 -18.03
N PHE A 23 4.46 11.02 -17.02
CA PHE A 23 5.28 9.80 -17.21
C PHE A 23 4.60 8.53 -16.70
N LYS A 24 4.75 7.44 -17.48
CA LYS A 24 4.34 6.08 -17.09
C LYS A 24 5.12 5.64 -15.85
N MET A 25 4.45 5.68 -14.70
CA MET A 25 4.97 5.23 -13.42
C MET A 25 5.14 3.71 -13.44
N LYS A 26 6.34 3.20 -13.12
CA LYS A 26 6.61 1.77 -12.88
C LYS A 26 6.92 1.60 -11.41
N VAL A 27 6.19 0.74 -10.72
CA VAL A 27 6.24 0.59 -9.26
C VAL A 27 6.55 -0.85 -8.88
N TYR A 28 7.43 -1.04 -7.91
CA TYR A 28 7.63 -2.32 -7.24
C TYR A 28 7.68 -2.10 -5.73
N VAL A 29 7.55 -3.19 -4.97
CA VAL A 29 7.61 -3.15 -3.51
C VAL A 29 8.84 -3.91 -3.05
N VAL A 30 9.61 -3.28 -2.18
CA VAL A 30 10.65 -3.93 -1.38
C VAL A 30 10.01 -4.36 -0.07
N VAL A 31 10.09 -5.64 0.26
CA VAL A 31 9.55 -6.22 1.49
C VAL A 31 10.72 -6.69 2.34
N SER A 32 10.85 -6.13 3.52
CA SER A 32 11.96 -6.39 4.43
C SER A 32 11.46 -6.93 5.76
N LEU A 33 11.94 -8.09 6.16
CA LEU A 33 11.80 -8.61 7.53
C LEU A 33 13.03 -8.17 8.32
N ILE A 34 12.81 -7.32 9.33
CA ILE A 34 13.86 -6.68 10.14
C ILE A 34 13.79 -7.24 11.55
N ASN A 35 14.91 -7.77 12.06
CA ASN A 35 15.08 -8.17 13.46
C ASN A 35 16.46 -7.71 13.96
N GLY A 36 16.49 -6.56 14.65
CA GLY A 36 17.74 -5.91 15.07
C GLY A 36 18.61 -5.56 13.87
N LYS A 37 19.80 -6.20 13.77
CA LYS A 37 20.73 -6.02 12.64
C LYS A 37 20.46 -6.98 11.47
N SER A 38 19.61 -7.99 11.67
CA SER A 38 19.25 -8.96 10.62
C SER A 38 18.15 -8.38 9.74
N VAL A 39 18.38 -8.38 8.42
CA VAL A 39 17.41 -7.91 7.43
C VAL A 39 17.33 -8.93 6.30
N ILE A 40 16.14 -9.47 6.05
CA ILE A 40 15.85 -10.30 4.87
C ILE A 40 14.99 -9.47 3.92
N GLU A 41 15.52 -9.15 2.74
CA GLU A 41 14.85 -8.32 1.72
C GLU A 41 14.38 -9.17 0.53
N LYS A 42 13.16 -8.89 0.05
CA LYS A 42 12.57 -9.47 -1.17
C LYS A 42 11.87 -8.38 -1.98
N LYS A 43 11.72 -8.59 -3.29
CA LYS A 43 11.14 -7.60 -4.20
C LYS A 43 10.06 -8.20 -5.07
N THR A 44 9.01 -7.44 -5.32
CA THR A 44 8.02 -7.78 -6.35
C THR A 44 8.57 -7.48 -7.75
N HIS A 45 7.89 -7.99 -8.76
CA HIS A 45 8.03 -7.46 -10.12
C HIS A 45 7.49 -6.02 -10.20
N MET A 46 7.78 -5.33 -11.30
CA MET A 46 7.23 -4.00 -11.56
C MET A 46 5.80 -4.06 -12.09
N SER A 47 4.97 -3.13 -11.66
CA SER A 47 3.60 -2.91 -12.15
C SER A 47 3.40 -1.44 -12.51
N ASN A 48 2.54 -1.16 -13.48
CA ASN A 48 2.42 0.18 -14.07
C ASN A 48 1.32 1.02 -13.41
N GLY A 49 1.50 2.34 -13.42
CA GLY A 49 0.49 3.32 -13.06
C GLY A 49 0.41 3.63 -11.56
N ARG A 50 -0.61 4.41 -11.21
CA ARG A 50 -0.91 4.86 -9.82
C ARG A 50 -1.72 3.84 -9.01
N ASN A 51 -2.21 2.80 -9.67
CA ASN A 51 -2.99 1.72 -9.06
C ASN A 51 -2.36 0.36 -9.42
N PRO A 52 -1.09 0.12 -9.06
CA PRO A 52 -0.38 -1.09 -9.44
C PRO A 52 -1.03 -2.33 -8.82
N ARG A 53 -1.00 -3.44 -9.56
CA ARG A 53 -1.34 -4.78 -9.08
C ARG A 53 -0.17 -5.71 -9.30
N TRP A 54 0.23 -6.42 -8.26
CA TRP A 54 1.34 -7.37 -8.29
C TRP A 54 0.86 -8.79 -8.09
N ASN A 55 0.03 -9.06 -7.07
CA ASN A 55 -0.35 -10.43 -6.67
C ASN A 55 0.90 -11.33 -6.50
N HIS A 56 1.94 -10.80 -5.87
CA HIS A 56 3.24 -11.47 -5.77
C HIS A 56 3.41 -12.13 -4.41
N ARG A 57 3.62 -13.45 -4.41
CA ARG A 57 3.75 -14.25 -3.19
C ARG A 57 5.19 -14.30 -2.69
N ILE A 58 5.37 -14.06 -1.41
CA ILE A 58 6.63 -14.01 -0.70
C ILE A 58 6.51 -14.85 0.57
N LYS A 59 7.56 -15.59 0.92
CA LYS A 59 7.63 -16.37 2.17
C LYS A 59 8.78 -15.92 3.03
N PHE A 60 8.59 -15.68 4.31
CA PHE A 60 9.69 -15.42 5.24
C PHE A 60 9.79 -16.51 6.30
N PRO A 61 10.99 -17.04 6.58
CA PRO A 61 11.22 -17.85 7.77
C PRO A 61 11.34 -16.91 8.97
N VAL A 62 10.29 -16.79 9.77
CA VAL A 62 10.34 -16.01 11.02
C VAL A 62 10.76 -16.96 12.13
N GLU A 63 11.80 -16.63 12.87
CA GLU A 63 12.14 -17.38 14.10
C GLU A 63 11.05 -17.13 15.14
N GLU A 64 10.58 -18.18 15.81
CA GLU A 64 9.47 -18.07 16.78
C GLU A 64 9.79 -17.07 17.90
N SER A 65 11.04 -17.08 18.37
CA SER A 65 11.55 -16.12 19.38
C SER A 65 11.64 -14.69 18.87
N ALA A 66 11.72 -14.48 17.56
CA ALA A 66 11.86 -13.17 16.94
C ALA A 66 10.52 -12.52 16.58
N ILE A 67 9.39 -13.22 16.67
CA ILE A 67 8.07 -12.69 16.31
C ILE A 67 7.76 -11.38 17.06
N GLN A 68 8.16 -11.28 18.33
CA GLN A 68 7.89 -10.12 19.18
C GLN A 68 8.79 -8.91 18.88
N THR A 69 9.94 -9.13 18.26
CA THR A 69 10.94 -8.08 17.98
C THR A 69 11.05 -7.74 16.50
N SER A 70 10.45 -8.56 15.63
CA SER A 70 10.55 -8.39 14.19
C SER A 70 9.54 -7.39 13.66
N THR A 71 9.96 -6.62 12.66
CA THR A 71 9.13 -5.68 11.91
C THR A 71 9.14 -6.06 10.44
N LEU A 72 7.96 -6.01 9.81
CA LEU A 72 7.79 -6.15 8.38
C LEU A 72 7.64 -4.75 7.77
N LEU A 73 8.59 -4.37 6.91
CA LEU A 73 8.62 -3.07 6.24
C LEU A 73 8.37 -3.27 4.75
N PHE A 74 7.37 -2.58 4.22
CA PHE A 74 7.09 -2.48 2.80
C PHE A 74 7.49 -1.08 2.31
N VAL A 75 8.41 -0.99 1.35
CA VAL A 75 8.78 0.28 0.71
C VAL A 75 8.33 0.23 -0.75
N LEU A 76 7.39 1.11 -1.12
CA LEU A 76 6.91 1.25 -2.49
C LEU A 76 7.87 2.17 -3.25
N ARG A 77 8.48 1.65 -4.32
CA ARG A 77 9.47 2.37 -5.12
C ARG A 77 9.01 2.57 -6.54
N GLN A 78 9.18 3.80 -7.03
CA GLN A 78 9.05 4.12 -8.45
C GLN A 78 10.38 3.92 -9.15
N HIS A 79 10.40 3.09 -10.18
CA HIS A 79 11.55 2.95 -11.06
C HIS A 79 11.73 4.18 -11.95
N ARG A 80 12.96 4.71 -12.02
CA ARG A 80 13.32 5.88 -12.85
C ARG A 80 14.72 5.71 -13.43
N MET A 81 14.97 6.39 -14.55
CA MET A 81 16.27 6.39 -15.23
C MET A 81 17.40 6.96 -14.35
N LEU A 82 17.10 7.94 -13.49
CA LEU A 82 18.04 8.62 -12.60
C LEU A 82 17.95 8.11 -11.16
N GLY A 83 17.76 6.79 -11.01
CA GLY A 83 17.64 6.13 -9.72
C GLY A 83 16.21 6.06 -9.20
N ASP A 84 15.90 4.92 -8.57
CA ASP A 84 14.57 4.65 -8.05
C ASP A 84 14.23 5.62 -6.91
N LYS A 85 12.96 6.01 -6.83
CA LYS A 85 12.46 6.92 -5.82
C LYS A 85 11.46 6.23 -4.91
N ASP A 86 11.65 6.36 -3.61
CA ASP A 86 10.67 5.94 -2.61
C ASP A 86 9.41 6.81 -2.70
N ILE A 87 8.27 6.16 -2.87
CA ILE A 87 6.94 6.78 -2.86
C ILE A 87 6.47 6.93 -1.41
N GLY A 88 6.65 5.86 -0.63
CA GLY A 88 6.33 5.77 0.78
C GLY A 88 6.45 4.34 1.27
N GLU A 89 6.12 4.14 2.54
CA GLU A 89 6.31 2.89 3.26
C GLU A 89 5.12 2.53 4.14
N VAL A 90 5.07 1.24 4.52
CA VAL A 90 4.18 0.66 5.51
C VAL A 90 5.04 -0.20 6.43
N SER A 91 4.98 0.04 7.74
CA SER A 91 5.78 -0.67 8.75
C SER A 91 4.86 -1.32 9.77
N ILE A 92 5.01 -2.63 9.96
CA ILE A 92 4.07 -3.44 10.77
C ILE A 92 4.85 -4.39 11.68
N PRO A 93 4.62 -4.37 13.00
CA PRO A 93 5.15 -5.38 13.91
C PRO A 93 4.64 -6.79 13.54
N VAL A 94 5.54 -7.76 13.43
CA VAL A 94 5.17 -9.13 13.00
C VAL A 94 4.19 -9.80 13.97
N ARG A 95 4.23 -9.45 15.26
CA ARG A 95 3.26 -9.91 16.27
C ARG A 95 1.81 -9.54 15.95
N GLU A 96 1.58 -8.37 15.35
CA GLU A 96 0.22 -7.87 15.05
C GLU A 96 -0.43 -8.72 13.95
N LEU A 97 0.37 -9.15 12.98
CA LEU A 97 -0.04 -10.09 11.93
C LEU A 97 -0.35 -11.49 12.50
N LEU A 98 0.30 -11.88 13.60
CA LEU A 98 0.06 -13.17 14.26
C LEU A 98 -1.24 -13.14 15.05
N GLU A 99 -1.50 -12.05 15.77
CA GLU A 99 -2.74 -11.84 16.53
C GLU A 99 -3.96 -11.86 15.60
N THR A 100 -3.83 -11.30 14.40
CA THR A 100 -4.88 -11.32 13.37
C THR A 100 -5.16 -12.73 12.82
N ASN A 101 -4.19 -13.65 12.89
CA ASN A 101 -4.32 -15.06 12.47
C ASN A 101 -5.06 -15.96 13.47
N SER A 102 -5.48 -15.45 14.64
CA SER A 102 -6.03 -16.27 15.73
C SER A 102 -7.49 -16.72 15.52
N GLY A 103 -8.08 -16.46 14.34
CA GLY A 103 -9.38 -17.00 13.94
C GLY A 103 -9.34 -18.51 13.70
N TYR A 104 -10.44 -19.20 13.99
CA TYR A 104 -10.54 -20.64 13.80
C TYR A 104 -10.57 -20.96 12.29
N GLY A 105 -9.42 -21.36 11.73
CA GLY A 105 -9.23 -21.71 10.32
C GLY A 105 -8.11 -20.91 9.69
N SER A 106 -7.04 -21.60 9.25
CA SER A 106 -5.88 -21.05 8.52
C SER A 106 -6.37 -20.42 7.21
N THR A 107 -6.73 -19.14 7.27
CA THR A 107 -7.23 -18.39 6.12
C THR A 107 -6.32 -17.20 5.91
N GLU A 108 -5.97 -16.95 4.66
CA GLU A 108 -5.17 -15.81 4.25
C GLU A 108 -5.93 -14.52 4.61
N HIS A 109 -5.33 -13.65 5.42
CA HIS A 109 -5.95 -12.41 5.88
C HIS A 109 -5.52 -11.26 4.98
N GLU A 110 -6.45 -10.69 4.23
CA GLU A 110 -6.24 -9.48 3.44
C GLU A 110 -6.44 -8.22 4.29
N VAL A 111 -5.51 -7.28 4.17
CA VAL A 111 -5.44 -6.07 4.99
C VAL A 111 -5.01 -4.86 4.16
N ASP A 112 -5.57 -3.70 4.51
CA ASP A 112 -5.29 -2.41 3.88
C ASP A 112 -4.54 -1.47 4.82
N TYR A 113 -3.45 -0.89 4.33
CA TYR A 113 -2.63 0.05 5.07
C TYR A 113 -2.43 1.35 4.29
N GLN A 114 -2.35 2.47 5.02
CA GLN A 114 -2.01 3.75 4.42
C GLN A 114 -0.51 3.82 4.13
N VAL A 115 -0.16 4.13 2.89
CA VAL A 115 1.23 4.37 2.49
C VAL A 115 1.64 5.75 3.00
N GLN A 116 2.71 5.81 3.80
CA GLN A 116 3.20 7.06 4.34
C GLN A 116 4.54 7.44 3.70
N SER A 117 4.67 8.69 3.28
CA SER A 117 6.01 9.22 2.93
C SER A 117 6.88 9.38 4.18
N THR A 118 8.19 9.54 4.01
CA THR A 118 9.13 9.87 5.10
C THR A 118 8.78 11.15 5.87
N ARG A 119 7.90 11.99 5.31
CA ARG A 119 7.37 13.22 5.95
C ARG A 119 5.99 13.01 6.59
N GLY A 120 5.52 11.76 6.74
CA GLY A 120 4.23 11.40 7.34
C GLY A 120 3.00 11.68 6.47
N LYS A 121 3.16 12.18 5.23
CA LYS A 121 2.01 12.40 4.33
C LYS A 121 1.46 11.08 3.81
N CYS A 122 0.13 10.92 3.81
CA CYS A 122 -0.54 9.83 3.12
C CYS A 122 -0.29 9.91 1.61
N LYS A 123 0.04 8.75 1.02
CA LYS A 123 0.42 8.60 -0.38
C LYS A 123 -0.42 7.60 -1.14
N GLY A 124 -1.45 7.02 -0.52
CA GLY A 124 -2.34 6.02 -1.11
C GLY A 124 -2.61 4.88 -0.14
N THR A 125 -3.32 3.87 -0.62
CA THR A 125 -3.60 2.65 0.15
C THR A 125 -2.83 1.48 -0.44
N PHE A 126 -2.25 0.65 0.40
CA PHE A 126 -1.51 -0.55 0.05
C PHE A 126 -2.22 -1.78 0.63
N THR A 127 -2.52 -2.74 -0.24
CA THR A 127 -3.24 -3.97 0.11
C THR A 127 -2.28 -5.14 -0.01
N PHE A 128 -2.21 -5.95 1.03
CA PHE A 128 -1.52 -7.22 1.02
C PHE A 128 -2.29 -8.22 1.87
N SER A 129 -1.96 -9.49 1.73
CA SER A 129 -2.47 -10.52 2.62
C SER A 129 -1.36 -11.29 3.29
N HIS A 130 -1.66 -11.91 4.42
CA HIS A 130 -0.70 -12.68 5.19
C HIS A 130 -1.30 -13.93 5.84
N GLU A 131 -0.46 -14.94 6.05
CA GLU A 131 -0.82 -16.19 6.70
C GLU A 131 0.39 -16.75 7.43
N PHE A 132 0.24 -17.04 8.73
CA PHE A 132 1.25 -17.80 9.45
C PHE A 132 1.00 -19.29 9.25
N ARG A 133 2.03 -20.00 8.78
CA ARG A 133 1.98 -21.46 8.65
C ARG A 133 2.28 -22.15 9.98
N GLU A 134 2.14 -23.47 9.96
CA GLU A 134 2.55 -24.33 11.07
C GLU A 134 4.03 -24.13 11.43
N LYS A 135 4.31 -24.29 12.72
CA LYS A 135 5.69 -24.21 13.24
C LYS A 135 6.50 -25.37 12.70
N VAL A 136 7.66 -25.05 12.14
CA VAL A 136 8.66 -26.02 11.68
C VAL A 136 9.72 -26.17 12.76
N LEU A 137 9.82 -27.36 13.32
CA LEU A 137 10.87 -27.72 14.28
C LEU A 137 12.18 -27.98 13.52
N PRO A 138 13.35 -27.62 14.09
CA PRO A 138 14.62 -28.01 13.52
C PRO A 138 14.72 -29.54 13.51
N VAL A 139 15.04 -30.11 12.35
CA VAL A 139 15.39 -31.54 12.26
C VAL A 139 16.57 -31.77 13.19
N ARG A 140 16.35 -32.55 14.26
CA ARG A 140 17.44 -33.05 15.08
C ARG A 140 18.23 -34.01 14.19
N ALA A 141 19.50 -33.71 13.95
CA ALA A 141 20.43 -34.68 13.39
C ALA A 141 20.65 -35.77 14.45
N ASP A 142 19.69 -36.68 14.57
CA ASP A 142 19.91 -37.91 15.29
C ASP A 142 20.77 -38.79 14.39
N GLY A 143 21.90 -39.25 14.92
CA GLY A 143 22.93 -40.03 14.22
C GLY A 143 22.46 -41.46 13.92
N GLY A 144 21.30 -41.62 13.28
CA GLY A 144 20.73 -42.89 12.86
C GLY A 144 20.87 -43.07 11.36
N SER A 145 21.87 -43.84 10.95
CA SER A 145 22.10 -44.29 9.58
C SER A 145 20.92 -45.11 9.04
N HIS A 146 20.16 -44.60 8.05
CA HIS A 146 19.48 -45.43 7.04
C HIS A 146 19.33 -44.69 5.70
N PRO A 147 19.50 -45.39 4.55
CA PRO A 147 19.66 -44.77 3.23
C PRO A 147 18.34 -44.41 2.53
N VAL A 148 18.51 -43.53 1.54
CA VAL A 148 17.56 -42.76 0.72
C VAL A 148 16.55 -43.59 -0.11
N PRO A 149 15.56 -42.94 -0.76
CA PRO A 149 15.77 -42.64 -2.19
C PRO A 149 15.34 -41.22 -2.62
N VAL A 150 16.22 -40.59 -3.42
CA VAL A 150 16.00 -39.33 -4.17
C VAL A 150 15.14 -39.61 -5.41
N PRO A 151 14.24 -38.70 -5.79
CA PRO A 151 14.33 -38.07 -7.13
C PRO A 151 14.03 -36.56 -6.98
N GLY A 152 14.91 -35.62 -7.30
CA GLY A 152 15.55 -35.39 -8.60
C GLY A 152 15.06 -34.04 -9.13
N THR A 153 15.90 -33.00 -9.08
CA THR A 153 15.97 -31.90 -10.06
C THR A 153 17.15 -31.01 -9.72
N ALA A 154 18.11 -31.01 -10.63
CA ALA A 154 19.29 -30.16 -10.60
C ALA A 154 18.91 -28.69 -10.82
N TYR A 155 19.51 -27.80 -10.03
CA TYR A 155 19.92 -26.49 -10.53
C TYR A 155 21.25 -26.14 -9.88
N MET A 156 22.15 -25.69 -10.73
CA MET A 156 23.57 -25.56 -10.48
C MET A 156 23.79 -24.17 -9.88
N VAL A 157 24.32 -24.12 -8.66
CA VAL A 157 24.70 -22.87 -7.99
C VAL A 157 26.08 -22.45 -8.53
N ASN A 158 26.09 -21.49 -9.45
CA ASN A 158 27.31 -20.79 -9.84
C ASN A 158 27.57 -19.65 -8.85
N GLN A 159 28.46 -19.87 -7.88
CA GLN A 159 28.97 -18.82 -6.99
C GLN A 159 30.25 -18.24 -7.60
N GLN A 160 30.09 -17.17 -8.37
CA GLN A 160 31.18 -16.27 -8.73
C GLN A 160 31.06 -15.01 -7.86
N GLY A 161 32.11 -14.81 -7.05
CA GLY A 161 32.18 -13.80 -6.01
C GLY A 161 32.05 -12.37 -6.52
N MET A 162 31.41 -11.53 -5.70
CA MET A 162 31.37 -10.09 -5.87
C MET A 162 31.77 -9.43 -4.53
N PRO A 163 32.58 -8.35 -4.56
CA PRO A 163 33.19 -7.78 -3.37
C PRO A 163 32.20 -6.96 -2.53
N ALA A 164 32.34 -7.07 -1.20
CA ALA A 164 31.57 -6.35 -0.20
C ALA A 164 31.93 -4.85 -0.21
N TYR A 165 30.92 -3.98 -0.29
CA TYR A 165 31.05 -2.56 0.03
C TYR A 165 30.72 -2.31 1.51
N PRO A 166 31.44 -1.43 2.23
CA PRO A 166 31.20 -1.18 3.65
C PRO A 166 29.91 -0.35 3.85
N GLN A 167 29.03 -0.83 4.74
CA GLN A 167 27.82 -0.12 5.18
C GLN A 167 28.14 0.75 6.41
N GLN A 168 27.67 2.00 6.39
CA GLN A 168 27.71 2.94 7.52
C GLN A 168 26.54 2.68 8.49
N PRO A 169 26.69 2.94 9.80
CA PRO A 169 25.68 2.60 10.79
C PRO A 169 24.61 3.71 10.86
N TYR A 170 23.35 3.36 10.62
CA TYR A 170 22.23 4.20 11.03
C TYR A 170 21.57 3.62 12.28
N SER A 171 21.56 4.44 13.31
CA SER A 171 20.96 4.19 14.61
C SER A 171 19.46 4.50 14.61
N THR A 172 18.78 3.89 15.57
CA THR A 172 17.51 4.29 16.22
C THR A 172 16.17 4.03 15.52
N THR A 173 15.52 2.97 16.02
CA THR A 173 14.08 2.76 16.30
C THR A 173 13.07 3.82 15.81
N PRO A 174 12.04 3.43 15.03
CA PRO A 174 10.87 4.27 14.79
C PRO A 174 9.82 4.14 15.92
N PRO A 175 9.08 5.20 16.25
CA PRO A 175 7.97 5.18 17.19
C PRO A 175 6.77 4.43 16.60
N GLY A 176 6.00 3.74 17.45
CA GLY A 176 4.78 3.02 17.05
C GLY A 176 3.77 3.96 16.38
N TYR A 177 3.41 3.65 15.13
CA TYR A 177 2.47 4.45 14.35
C TYR A 177 1.05 3.94 14.56
N VAL A 178 0.24 4.77 15.21
CA VAL A 178 -1.21 4.61 15.31
C VAL A 178 -1.84 4.98 13.97
N ASN A 179 -2.71 4.10 13.46
CA ASN A 179 -3.45 4.24 12.21
C ASN A 179 -4.51 5.35 12.33
N TYR A 180 -4.21 6.57 11.87
CA TYR A 180 -5.22 7.64 11.76
C TYR A 180 -5.92 7.58 10.39
N PRO A 181 -7.26 7.68 10.34
CA PRO A 181 -8.00 7.71 9.09
C PRO A 181 -7.69 8.98 8.28
N CYS A 182 -7.48 8.83 6.98
CA CYS A 182 -7.24 9.94 6.06
C CYS A 182 -8.55 10.74 5.86
N PRO A 183 -8.53 12.08 5.89
CA PRO A 183 -9.64 12.86 5.35
C PRO A 183 -9.79 12.56 3.85
N ALA A 184 -11.01 12.34 3.41
CA ALA A 184 -11.33 12.11 2.00
C ALA A 184 -10.80 13.28 1.14
N PRO A 185 -10.26 13.02 -0.07
CA PRO A 185 -9.89 14.09 -0.98
C PRO A 185 -11.11 14.97 -1.27
N PRO A 186 -10.95 16.31 -1.38
CA PRO A 186 -12.06 17.18 -1.75
C PRO A 186 -12.62 16.69 -3.08
N GLN A 187 -13.88 16.24 -3.04
CA GLN A 187 -14.67 16.02 -4.24
C GLN A 187 -14.74 17.38 -4.94
N TYR A 188 -13.94 17.58 -5.99
CA TYR A 188 -14.18 18.66 -6.94
C TYR A 188 -15.47 18.27 -7.68
N GLY A 189 -16.59 18.52 -7.01
CA GLY A 189 -17.92 18.20 -7.47
C GLY A 189 -18.23 19.02 -8.71
N GLY A 190 -18.25 18.35 -9.85
CA GLY A 190 -18.85 18.86 -11.06
C GLY A 190 -20.28 19.30 -10.79
N THR A 191 -20.60 20.49 -11.25
CA THR A 191 -21.94 21.08 -11.28
C THR A 191 -22.88 20.17 -12.07
N TRP A 192 -23.69 19.39 -11.35
CA TRP A 192 -24.87 18.75 -11.92
C TRP A 192 -25.98 19.78 -12.04
N TYR A 193 -26.33 20.17 -13.26
CA TYR A 193 -27.59 20.85 -13.58
C TYR A 193 -28.76 19.86 -13.40
N PRO A 194 -29.78 20.16 -12.60
CA PRO A 194 -31.08 19.49 -12.72
C PRO A 194 -31.98 20.20 -13.75
N PRO A 195 -32.80 19.47 -14.53
CA PRO A 195 -33.75 20.05 -15.48
C PRO A 195 -34.94 20.72 -14.77
N PRO A 196 -35.52 21.81 -15.31
CA PRO A 196 -36.60 22.55 -14.67
C PRO A 196 -37.98 21.95 -15.00
N GLY A 197 -38.83 21.70 -13.99
CA GLY A 197 -40.24 21.39 -14.25
C GLY A 197 -41.09 20.95 -13.05
N THR A 198 -42.03 21.83 -12.69
CA THR A 198 -43.35 21.58 -12.06
C THR A 198 -43.48 21.50 -10.52
N THR A 199 -43.82 22.64 -9.90
CA THR A 199 -44.75 22.72 -8.75
C THR A 199 -45.61 23.98 -8.86
N PRO A 200 -46.91 23.90 -8.50
CA PRO A 200 -47.57 25.00 -7.77
C PRO A 200 -48.53 24.44 -6.67
N PRO A 201 -49.23 25.26 -5.84
CA PRO A 201 -49.16 26.71 -5.64
C PRO A 201 -49.01 27.14 -4.16
N GLY A 202 -48.40 28.30 -3.91
CA GLY A 202 -48.37 28.95 -2.59
C GLY A 202 -48.14 30.44 -2.73
N THR A 203 -49.22 31.19 -2.57
CA THR A 203 -49.40 32.65 -2.75
C THR A 203 -48.58 33.50 -1.77
N TYR A 204 -47.92 34.57 -2.24
CA TYR A 204 -48.01 35.95 -1.72
C TYR A 204 -47.34 36.94 -2.71
N PRO A 205 -48.00 38.04 -3.12
CA PRO A 205 -47.51 38.94 -4.16
C PRO A 205 -46.54 40.01 -3.63
N TYR A 206 -45.42 40.20 -4.33
CA TYR A 206 -44.56 41.38 -4.18
C TYR A 206 -45.08 42.54 -5.06
N PRO A 207 -45.00 43.80 -4.60
CA PRO A 207 -45.48 44.97 -5.33
C PRO A 207 -44.60 45.30 -6.56
N PRO A 208 -45.19 45.89 -7.63
CA PRO A 208 -44.48 46.17 -8.87
C PRO A 208 -43.47 47.32 -8.72
N PRO A 209 -42.34 47.29 -9.45
CA PRO A 209 -41.35 48.37 -9.45
C PRO A 209 -41.89 49.63 -10.16
N PRO A 210 -41.52 50.84 -9.71
CA PRO A 210 -41.97 52.09 -10.32
C PRO A 210 -41.44 52.24 -11.75
N GLN A 211 -42.34 52.45 -12.71
CA GLN A 211 -41.99 52.77 -14.08
C GLN A 211 -41.43 54.19 -14.18
N MET A 212 -40.19 54.30 -14.68
CA MET A 212 -39.61 55.57 -15.09
C MET A 212 -40.30 56.06 -16.36
N GLY A 213 -40.97 57.20 -16.25
CA GLY A 213 -41.66 57.84 -17.36
C GLY A 213 -40.69 58.40 -18.39
N TYR A 214 -40.94 58.07 -19.65
CA TYR A 214 -40.54 58.89 -20.79
C TYR A 214 -41.80 59.50 -21.38
N ASN A 215 -41.85 60.84 -21.33
CA ASN A 215 -42.97 61.61 -21.83
C ASN A 215 -42.51 62.41 -23.07
N GLN A 216 -43.41 62.44 -24.07
CA GLN A 216 -43.59 63.49 -25.10
C GLN A 216 -42.71 63.35 -26.36
N HIS A 217 -43.17 63.43 -27.61
CA HIS A 217 -44.29 64.13 -28.27
C HIS A 217 -44.82 63.30 -29.47
N LEU A 218 -46.14 63.16 -29.67
CA LEU A 218 -47.00 63.94 -30.60
C LEU A 218 -46.54 64.01 -32.07
N GLN A 219 -47.18 63.25 -32.97
CA GLN A 219 -47.88 63.79 -34.14
C GLN A 219 -48.80 62.73 -34.82
N GLN A 220 -50.05 63.11 -35.07
CA GLN A 220 -51.06 62.36 -35.83
C GLN A 220 -51.21 62.95 -37.24
N GLY A 221 -51.23 62.08 -38.26
CA GLY A 221 -52.03 62.13 -39.51
C GLY A 221 -51.94 63.36 -40.44
N PRO A 222 -52.64 63.34 -41.59
CA PRO A 222 -53.49 62.28 -42.16
C PRO A 222 -52.78 61.30 -43.12
#